data_AF-A0A1Q8YFT0-F1
#
_entry.id   AF-A0A1Q8YFT0-F1
#
_cell.length_a   1.000
_cell.length_b   1.000
_cell.length_c   1.000
_cell.angle_alpha   90.00
_cell.angle_beta   90.00
_cell.angle_gamma   90.00
#
_symmetry.space_group_name_H-M   'P 1'
#
loop_
_entity.id
_entity.type
_entity.pdbx_description
1 polymer ?
#
loop_
_entity_poly.entity_id
_entity_poly.type
_entity_poly.pdbx_seq_one_letter_code
_entity_poly.pdbx_strand_id
1 'polypeptide(L)'
;MATRENAKVPALFAELRQPQSDYLLVPSVSSERRTYVPIGFISAEVIVSNLVYSLPDATLFHFGILSCTMHNAWMRFTCGRLKSDYRYSNTIVYNNFPWPDLAQSSE
;
A
#
# COMPACT_ATOMS: atom_id res chain seq x y z
N MET A 1 18.37 12.29 -19.69
CA MET A 1 18.02 12.73 -18.32
C MET A 1 16.51 12.90 -18.26
N ALA A 2 15.83 12.28 -17.30
CA ALA A 2 14.36 12.32 -17.18
C ALA A 2 13.79 13.75 -17.14
N THR A 3 14.49 14.68 -16.47
CA THR A 3 14.08 16.09 -16.35
C THR A 3 13.98 16.82 -17.70
N ARG A 4 14.88 16.53 -18.66
CA ARG A 4 14.85 17.16 -19.99
C ARG A 4 13.70 16.64 -20.86
N GLU A 5 13.31 15.38 -20.67
CA GLU A 5 12.20 14.78 -21.38
C GLU A 5 10.86 15.27 -20.83
N ASN A 6 10.70 15.34 -19.49
CA ASN A 6 9.50 15.88 -18.85
C ASN A 6 9.28 17.36 -19.19
N ALA A 7 10.34 18.13 -19.44
CA ALA A 7 10.24 19.52 -19.88
C ALA A 7 9.52 19.70 -21.23
N LYS A 8 9.43 18.65 -22.06
CA LYS A 8 8.66 18.67 -23.32
C LYS A 8 7.15 18.58 -23.08
N VAL A 9 6.73 18.09 -21.91
CA VAL A 9 5.32 17.89 -21.53
C VAL A 9 5.03 18.53 -20.15
N PRO A 10 5.26 19.83 -19.98
CA PRO A 10 5.28 20.49 -18.66
C PRO A 10 3.93 20.51 -17.93
N ALA A 11 2.82 20.28 -18.66
CA ALA A 11 1.47 20.24 -18.10
C ALA A 11 1.04 18.83 -17.62
N LEU A 12 1.84 17.79 -17.86
CA LEU A 12 1.49 16.41 -17.49
C LEU A 12 2.20 16.00 -16.20
N PHE A 13 1.57 15.10 -15.44
CA PHE A 13 2.22 14.44 -14.32
C PHE A 13 3.36 13.55 -14.82
N ALA A 14 4.56 13.74 -14.27
CA ALA A 14 5.74 12.97 -14.61
C ALA A 14 5.67 11.50 -14.15
N GLU A 15 4.93 11.23 -13.08
CA GLU A 15 4.80 9.91 -12.47
C GLU A 15 3.33 9.49 -12.44
N LEU A 16 2.85 8.92 -13.54
CA LEU A 16 1.53 8.32 -13.62
C LEU A 16 1.54 6.96 -12.90
N ARG A 17 1.20 6.97 -11.61
CA ARG A 17 1.13 5.77 -10.76
C ARG A 17 -0.31 5.26 -10.53
N GLN A 18 -1.28 5.87 -11.20
CA GLN A 18 -2.69 5.53 -11.06
C GLN A 18 -2.99 4.14 -11.66
N PRO A 19 -3.57 3.21 -10.89
CA PRO A 19 -4.03 1.94 -11.42
C PRO A 19 -5.23 2.12 -12.36
N GLN A 20 -5.42 1.19 -13.29
CA GLN A 20 -6.56 1.19 -14.21
C GLN A 20 -7.78 0.45 -13.63
N SER A 21 -7.60 -0.32 -12.55
CA SER A 21 -8.64 -1.05 -11.83
C SER A 21 -8.82 -0.51 -10.41
N ASP A 22 -9.98 -0.83 -9.82
CA ASP A 22 -10.24 -0.58 -8.40
C ASP A 22 -9.14 -1.22 -7.55
N TYR A 23 -8.75 -0.54 -6.48
CA TYR A 23 -7.56 -0.89 -5.74
C TYR A 23 -7.79 -0.85 -4.24
N LEU A 24 -7.01 -1.64 -3.51
CA LEU A 24 -6.93 -1.55 -2.06
C LEU A 24 -5.93 -0.46 -1.69
N LEU A 25 -6.41 0.54 -0.96
CA LEU A 25 -5.62 1.67 -0.48
C LEU A 25 -4.99 1.33 0.88
N VAL A 26 -3.68 1.54 1.00
CA VAL A 26 -2.92 1.43 2.25
C VAL A 26 -2.24 2.77 2.57
N PRO A 27 -2.58 3.46 3.67
CA PRO A 27 -1.96 4.73 4.02
C PRO A 27 -0.45 4.59 4.27
N SER A 28 0.35 5.52 3.75
CA SER A 28 1.80 5.52 3.99
C SER A 28 2.16 6.00 5.39
N VAL A 29 1.35 6.89 5.99
CA VAL A 29 1.51 7.35 7.37
C VAL A 29 0.19 7.19 8.12
N SER A 30 0.22 6.58 9.30
CA SER A 30 -0.97 6.45 10.15
C SER A 30 -0.60 6.47 11.63
N SER A 31 -1.55 6.92 12.46
CA SER A 31 -1.27 7.06 13.91
C SER A 31 -0.92 5.73 14.57
N GLU A 32 0.12 5.74 15.41
CA GLU A 32 0.52 4.57 16.19
C GLU A 32 -0.55 4.10 17.20
N ARG A 33 -1.53 4.96 17.52
CA ARG A 33 -2.58 4.68 18.51
C ARG A 33 -3.63 3.69 18.00
N ARG A 34 -3.66 3.43 16.69
CA ARG A 34 -4.65 2.52 16.09
C ARG A 34 -4.19 1.08 16.19
N THR A 35 -5.11 0.20 16.58
CA THR A 35 -4.86 -1.25 16.61
C THR A 35 -4.59 -1.82 15.22
N TYR A 36 -5.21 -1.24 14.19
CA TYR A 36 -5.05 -1.60 12.79
C TYR A 36 -4.81 -0.35 11.94
N VAL A 37 -3.97 -0.47 10.93
CA VAL A 37 -3.88 0.55 9.88
C VAL A 37 -5.18 0.56 9.10
N PRO A 38 -5.87 1.72 8.95
CA PRO A 38 -7.13 1.77 8.22
C PRO A 38 -6.86 1.65 6.72
N ILE A 39 -7.24 0.51 6.14
CA ILE A 39 -7.14 0.23 4.70
C ILE A 39 -8.54 0.01 4.13
N GLY A 40 -8.71 0.18 2.82
CA GLY A 40 -10.02 0.01 2.19
C GLY A 40 -9.99 0.03 0.66
N PHE A 41 -11.00 -0.56 0.03
CA PHE A 41 -11.16 -0.54 -1.41
C PHE A 41 -11.62 0.83 -1.89
N ILE A 42 -11.00 1.29 -2.98
CA ILE A 42 -11.25 2.60 -3.58
C ILE A 42 -11.37 2.41 -5.10
N SER A 43 -12.27 3.19 -5.72
CA SER A 43 -12.47 3.16 -7.16
C SER A 43 -11.25 3.67 -7.93
N ALA A 44 -10.99 3.09 -9.11
CA ALA A 44 -9.98 3.55 -10.06
C ALA A 44 -10.13 5.03 -10.47
N GLU A 45 -11.34 5.60 -10.34
CA GLU A 45 -11.63 7.01 -10.62
C GLU A 45 -11.01 7.98 -9.60
N VAL A 46 -10.67 7.48 -8.40
CA VAL A 46 -10.04 8.28 -7.35
C VAL A 46 -8.53 8.27 -7.51
N ILE A 47 -7.94 9.45 -7.67
CA ILE A 47 -6.50 9.59 -7.91
C ILE A 47 -5.70 9.28 -6.64
N VAL A 48 -4.77 8.33 -6.76
CA VAL A 48 -3.82 7.91 -5.73
C VAL A 48 -2.83 9.04 -5.45
N SER A 49 -2.75 9.48 -4.20
CA SER A 49 -1.74 10.44 -3.76
C SER A 49 -0.43 9.74 -3.37
N ASN A 50 0.65 10.51 -3.23
CA ASN A 50 1.93 9.98 -2.76
C ASN A 50 1.92 9.50 -1.30
N LEU A 51 0.89 9.86 -0.52
CA LEU A 51 0.75 9.47 0.88
C LEU A 51 -0.02 8.16 1.09
N VAL A 52 -0.30 7.44 0.00
CA VAL A 52 -0.94 6.14 0.02
C VAL A 52 -0.25 5.19 -0.93
N TYR A 53 -0.35 3.90 -0.65
CA TYR A 53 0.00 2.82 -1.55
C TYR A 53 -1.28 2.26 -2.15
N SER A 54 -1.25 1.96 -3.44
CA SER A 54 -2.32 1.28 -4.16
C SER A 54 -1.90 -0.16 -4.44
N LEU A 55 -2.72 -1.12 -4.00
CA LEU A 55 -2.62 -2.51 -4.40
C LEU A 55 -3.75 -2.79 -5.42
N PRO A 56 -3.46 -2.70 -6.73
CA PRO A 56 -4.43 -3.06 -7.76
C PRO A 56 -4.76 -4.55 -7.71
N ASP A 57 -5.93 -4.93 -8.22
CA ASP A 57 -6.40 -6.31 -8.32
C ASP A 57 -6.40 -7.06 -6.98
N ALA A 58 -6.53 -6.29 -5.89
CA ALA A 58 -6.59 -6.82 -4.54
C ALA A 58 -7.90 -7.60 -4.33
N THR A 59 -7.78 -8.78 -3.73
CA THR A 59 -8.91 -9.62 -3.35
C THR A 59 -9.25 -9.45 -1.87
N LEU A 60 -10.40 -9.98 -1.43
CA LEU A 60 -10.75 -10.01 0.00
C LEU A 60 -9.71 -10.77 0.85
N PHE A 61 -8.98 -11.71 0.27
CA PHE A 61 -7.85 -12.35 0.93
C PHE A 61 -6.75 -11.35 1.30
N HIS A 62 -6.35 -10.50 0.34
CA HIS A 62 -5.36 -9.44 0.60
C HIS A 62 -5.85 -8.48 1.69
N PHE A 63 -7.11 -8.04 1.62
CA PHE A 63 -7.71 -7.20 2.65
C PHE A 63 -7.69 -7.87 4.03
N GLY A 64 -8.06 -9.16 4.09
CA GLY A 64 -8.07 -9.95 5.32
C GLY A 64 -6.69 -10.09 5.95
N ILE A 65 -5.67 -10.42 5.16
CA ILE A 65 -4.29 -10.54 5.66
C ILE A 65 -3.75 -9.19 6.12
N LEU A 66 -3.89 -8.12 5.31
CA LEU A 66 -3.35 -6.81 5.66
C LEU A 66 -4.08 -6.16 6.86
N SER A 67 -5.33 -6.53 7.10
CA SER A 67 -6.12 -6.11 8.26
C SER A 67 -5.94 -7.03 9.47
N CYS A 68 -5.21 -8.15 9.36
CA CYS A 68 -5.05 -9.08 10.47
C CYS A 68 -4.06 -8.56 11.52
N THR A 69 -4.14 -9.11 12.72
CA THR A 69 -3.25 -8.76 13.83
C THR A 69 -1.79 -9.09 13.53
N MET A 70 -1.52 -10.19 12.82
CA MET A 70 -0.16 -10.62 12.49
C MET A 70 0.54 -9.66 11.52
N HIS A 71 -0.14 -9.22 10.47
CA HIS A 71 0.42 -8.23 9.56
C HIS A 71 0.65 -6.88 10.26
N ASN A 72 -0.29 -6.45 11.09
CA ASN A 72 -0.13 -5.20 11.86
C ASN A 72 0.99 -5.30 12.91
N ALA A 73 1.20 -6.47 13.51
CA ALA A 73 2.33 -6.72 14.42
C ALA A 73 3.67 -6.71 13.65
N TRP A 74 3.73 -7.37 12.49
CA TRP A 74 4.90 -7.35 11.61
C TRP A 74 5.24 -5.93 11.19
N MET A 75 4.26 -5.19 10.68
CA MET A 75 4.41 -3.79 10.28
C MET A 75 4.94 -2.94 11.43
N ARG A 76 4.36 -3.05 12.64
CA ARG A 76 4.84 -2.29 13.82
C ARG A 76 6.31 -2.51 14.14
N PHE A 77 6.80 -3.73 13.93
CA PHE A 77 8.15 -4.14 14.24
C PHE A 77 9.16 -3.75 13.16
N THR A 78 8.76 -3.83 11.88
CA THR A 78 9.69 -3.66 10.74
C THR A 78 9.58 -2.31 10.04
N CYS A 79 8.46 -1.61 10.14
CA CYS A 79 8.26 -0.37 9.39
C CYS A 79 9.15 0.78 9.88
N GLY A 80 9.38 1.75 8.99
CA GLY A 80 9.89 3.05 9.41
C GLY A 80 8.86 3.81 10.24
N ARG A 81 9.27 4.92 10.85
CA ARG A 81 8.37 5.78 11.63
C ARG A 81 8.49 7.24 11.22
N LEU A 82 7.39 7.99 11.33
CA LEU A 82 7.41 9.44 11.31
C LEU A 82 7.22 9.93 12.74
N LYS A 83 8.32 10.34 13.39
CA LYS A 83 8.38 10.41 14.86
C LYS A 83 8.03 9.04 15.45
N SER A 84 6.83 8.89 16.01
CA SER A 84 6.34 7.62 16.54
C SER A 84 5.30 6.95 15.64
N ASP A 85 4.70 7.72 14.70
CA ASP A 85 3.62 7.24 13.85
C ASP A 85 4.14 6.22 12.83
N TYR A 86 3.29 5.26 12.44
CA TYR A 86 3.67 4.22 11.49
C TYR A 86 3.93 4.80 10.12
N ARG A 87 5.05 4.44 9.50
CA ARG A 87 5.36 4.74 8.10
C ARG A 87 5.44 3.45 7.29
N TYR A 88 4.34 3.12 6.64
CA TYR A 88 4.22 1.93 5.81
C TYR A 88 5.17 2.01 4.61
N SER A 89 5.70 0.86 4.18
CA SER A 89 6.53 0.74 2.99
C SER A 89 6.29 -0.61 2.34
N ASN A 90 6.06 -0.62 1.02
CA ASN A 90 5.95 -1.87 0.26
C ASN A 90 7.26 -2.67 0.29
N THR A 91 8.41 -2.02 0.16
CA THR A 91 9.72 -2.69 0.09
C THR A 91 10.20 -3.24 1.43
N ILE A 92 9.75 -2.67 2.55
CA ILE A 92 10.18 -3.09 3.90
C ILE A 92 9.13 -4.00 4.54
N VAL A 93 7.85 -3.62 4.48
CA VAL A 93 6.77 -4.31 5.20
C VAL A 93 6.15 -5.39 4.31
N TYR A 94 5.53 -4.99 3.19
CA TYR A 94 4.71 -5.88 2.37
C TYR A 94 5.52 -6.99 1.69
N ASN A 95 6.62 -6.61 1.03
CA ASN A 95 7.44 -7.54 0.24
C ASN A 95 8.17 -8.57 1.11
N ASN A 96 8.42 -8.26 2.38
CA ASN A 96 9.13 -9.16 3.31
C ASN A 96 8.18 -9.79 4.34
N PHE A 97 6.87 -9.56 4.25
CA PHE A 97 5.91 -10.20 5.14
C PHE A 97 5.92 -11.72 4.91
N PRO A 98 6.01 -12.55 5.96
CA PRO A 98 5.90 -14.00 5.82
C PRO A 98 4.43 -14.36 5.55
N TRP A 99 4.06 -14.37 4.28
CA TRP A 99 2.72 -14.73 3.84
C TRP A 99 2.37 -16.16 4.28
N PRO A 100 1.13 -16.42 4.73
CA PRO A 100 0.72 -17.78 4.99
C PRO A 100 0.72 -18.55 3.67
N ASP A 101 1.33 -19.73 3.68
CA ASP A 101 1.18 -20.67 2.58
C ASP A 101 -0.30 -20.98 2.44
N LEU A 102 -0.85 -20.73 1.25
CA LEU A 102 -2.19 -21.17 0.93
C LEU A 102 -2.15 -22.70 0.92
N ALA A 103 -2.68 -23.32 1.98
CA ALA A 103 -3.05 -24.72 1.90
C ALA A 103 -3.99 -24.82 0.69
N GLN A 104 -3.53 -25.47 -0.38
CA GLN A 104 -4.37 -25.76 -1.52
C GLN A 104 -5.50 -26.61 -0.97
N SER A 105 -6.69 -26.04 -0.82
CA SER A 105 -7.90 -26.80 -0.66
C SER A 105 -8.10 -27.52 -1.99
N SER A 106 -7.58 -28.75 -2.06
CA SER A 106 -7.90 -29.71 -3.09
C SER A 106 -9.42 -29.93 -3.05
N GLU A 107 -10.13 -29.27 -3.95
CA GLU A 107 -11.44 -29.70 -4.45
C GLU A 107 -11.25 -30.61 -5.66
#